data_AF-A0A2N1TNP6-F1
#
_entry.id   AF-A0A2N1TNP6-F1
#
_cell.length_a   1.000
_cell.length_b   1.000
_cell.length_c   1.000
_cell.angle_alpha   90.00
_cell.angle_beta   90.00
_cell.angle_gamma   90.00
#
_symmetry.space_group_name_H-M   'P 1'
#
loop_
_entity.id
_entity.type
_entity.pdbx_description
1 polymer ?
#
loop_
_entity_poly.entity_id
_entity_poly.type
_entity_poly.pdbx_seq_one_letter_code
_entity_poly.pdbx_strand_id
1 'polypeptide(L)'
;MINLQYITDFYKSRGGRIGASDVPALIPHPDRPNESLAGYGQTAITLYEEKVGLRQREPAGFAAEMGHFLEPKALSEFIRDFGGPVFDGFGIVGADVQKDGVQFSSSIADQFFRGFMLCELDRVGKKTLDCRPFNTTPFRHHTEALTEFGVAHADCVYDASPFLQHVVEMEKKEGLWQYKAHGLTVDFSKPFLIEAKSARYWTVKARSRDRFAGYDLDLKEWQGIPLKHYFQLQYQMALYDVDVAYLSLIFDTSEKRYWKIKANKKHQAELLELASLMHRAIKLKQPPRELAMNAADIRKLYPEIQEDFTELTGDELTRAVDLSKAYRKADDQEKAWKRKKDDALDAVSILMKDQREIKGLITGPDGVQELKTIARWKSTGGGERIMGLKDMVEADPAAVKYLRRKKLIKKAESNDKPDIKLKMED
;
A
#
# COMPACT_ATOMS: atom_id res chain seq x y z
N MET A 1 -4.36 20.86 -8.59
CA MET A 1 -3.29 21.68 -7.99
C MET A 1 -3.33 21.35 -6.51
N ILE A 2 -2.24 20.88 -5.90
CA ILE A 2 -2.25 20.51 -4.47
C ILE A 2 -2.50 21.77 -3.64
N ASN A 3 -3.30 21.65 -2.57
CA ASN A 3 -3.40 22.68 -1.54
C ASN A 3 -2.18 22.62 -0.60
N LEU A 4 -1.09 23.27 -0.99
CA LEU A 4 0.20 23.22 -0.27
C LEU A 4 0.76 24.63 -0.06
N GLN A 5 1.21 24.90 1.16
CA GLN A 5 2.04 26.03 1.52
C GLN A 5 3.17 25.59 2.47
N TYR A 6 4.18 26.44 2.66
CA TYR A 6 5.27 26.16 3.61
C TYR A 6 4.94 26.70 4.99
N ILE A 7 5.30 25.93 6.02
CA ILE A 7 5.12 26.32 7.41
C ILE A 7 5.99 27.53 7.71
N THR A 8 5.38 28.65 8.08
CA THR A 8 6.11 29.82 8.57
C THR A 8 6.14 29.89 10.09
N ASP A 9 5.09 29.44 10.78
CA ASP A 9 5.01 29.40 12.26
C ASP A 9 4.09 28.26 12.70
N PHE A 10 4.71 27.14 13.08
CA PHE A 10 4.00 25.90 13.42
C PHE A 10 3.00 26.07 14.58
N TYR A 11 3.38 26.79 15.63
CA TYR A 11 2.55 26.95 16.82
C TYR A 11 1.36 27.85 16.54
N LYS A 12 1.57 28.94 15.80
CA LYS A 12 0.51 29.84 15.38
C LYS A 12 -0.50 29.15 14.45
N SER A 13 -0.03 28.35 13.49
CA SER A 13 -0.92 27.59 12.60
C SER A 13 -1.84 26.63 13.35
N ARG A 14 -1.34 25.99 14.42
CA ARG A 14 -2.08 25.02 15.25
C ARG A 14 -2.92 25.61 16.37
N GLY A 15 -2.68 26.85 16.78
CA GLY A 15 -3.19 27.42 18.04
C GLY A 15 -4.71 27.33 18.23
N GLY A 16 -5.49 27.50 17.15
CA GLY A 16 -6.95 27.38 17.18
C GLY A 16 -7.54 26.27 16.31
N ARG A 17 -6.71 25.57 15.53
CA ARG A 17 -7.16 24.59 14.52
C ARG A 17 -6.96 23.15 14.99
N ILE A 18 -7.72 22.24 14.42
CA ILE A 18 -7.59 20.80 14.65
C ILE A 18 -6.52 20.24 13.72
N GLY A 19 -5.42 19.80 14.31
CA GLY A 19 -4.33 19.14 13.62
C GLY A 19 -4.70 17.72 13.20
N ALA A 20 -4.11 17.21 12.12
CA ALA A 20 -4.29 15.81 11.72
C ALA A 20 -3.99 14.81 12.86
N SER A 21 -2.96 15.08 13.66
CA SER A 21 -2.61 14.26 14.83
C SER A 21 -3.52 14.47 16.04
N ASP A 22 -4.38 15.50 16.03
CA ASP A 22 -5.37 15.76 17.07
C ASP A 22 -6.66 14.94 16.82
N VAL A 23 -6.95 14.59 15.56
CA VAL A 23 -8.15 13.85 15.13
C VAL A 23 -8.36 12.52 15.88
N PRO A 24 -7.34 11.67 16.09
CA PRO A 24 -7.54 10.42 16.83
C PRO A 24 -8.06 10.60 18.26
N ALA A 25 -7.83 11.76 18.89
CA ALA A 25 -8.37 12.04 20.24
C ALA A 25 -9.90 12.26 20.22
N LEU A 26 -10.46 12.61 19.07
CA LEU A 26 -11.88 12.86 18.86
C LEU A 26 -12.69 11.58 18.60
N ILE A 27 -12.01 10.46 18.37
CA ILE A 27 -12.59 9.19 17.92
C ILE A 27 -12.49 8.16 19.04
N PRO A 28 -13.59 7.50 19.44
CA PRO A 28 -13.56 6.47 20.48
C PRO A 28 -12.80 5.22 20.03
N HIS A 29 -12.16 4.56 20.97
CA HIS A 29 -11.55 3.27 20.73
C HIS A 29 -12.65 2.21 20.49
N PRO A 30 -12.57 1.39 19.41
CA PRO A 30 -13.69 0.51 19.03
C PRO A 30 -14.06 -0.53 20.07
N ASP A 31 -13.05 -1.03 20.79
CA ASP A 31 -13.22 -2.08 21.81
C ASP A 31 -13.14 -1.52 23.24
N ARG A 32 -12.84 -0.23 23.41
CA ARG A 32 -12.73 0.44 24.71
C ARG A 32 -13.40 1.83 24.64
N PRO A 33 -14.73 1.92 24.64
CA PRO A 33 -15.45 3.16 24.33
C PRO A 33 -15.12 4.37 25.24
N ASN A 34 -14.56 4.12 26.43
CA ASN A 34 -14.13 5.15 27.37
C ASN A 34 -12.73 5.73 27.05
N GLU A 35 -12.03 5.15 26.07
CA GLU A 35 -10.74 5.60 25.56
C GLU A 35 -10.91 6.19 24.16
N SER A 36 -9.97 7.05 23.73
CA SER A 36 -9.86 7.45 22.34
C SER A 36 -8.81 6.63 21.59
N LEU A 37 -8.79 6.73 20.27
CA LEU A 37 -7.75 6.14 19.45
C LEU A 37 -6.36 6.76 19.66
N ALA A 38 -6.27 7.97 20.19
CA ALA A 38 -4.98 8.57 20.53
C ALA A 38 -4.27 7.81 21.66
N GLY A 39 -5.04 7.20 22.57
CA GLY A 39 -4.54 6.55 23.77
C GLY A 39 -3.99 7.54 24.80
N TYR A 40 -3.30 7.02 25.82
CA TYR A 40 -2.57 7.81 26.82
C TYR A 40 -3.42 8.90 27.53
N GLY A 41 -4.71 8.62 27.74
CA GLY A 41 -5.62 9.56 28.39
C GLY A 41 -5.99 10.79 27.53
N GLN A 42 -5.60 10.84 26.26
CA GLN A 42 -6.07 11.87 25.34
C GLN A 42 -7.50 11.57 24.91
N THR A 43 -8.38 12.56 25.00
CA THR A 43 -9.79 12.49 24.57
C THR A 43 -10.21 13.82 23.94
N ALA A 44 -11.43 13.89 23.42
CA ALA A 44 -12.00 15.14 22.92
C ALA A 44 -12.03 16.23 24.01
N ILE A 45 -12.28 15.85 25.27
CA ILE A 45 -12.28 16.79 26.39
C ILE A 45 -10.87 17.30 26.69
N THR A 46 -9.89 16.41 26.79
CA THR A 46 -8.51 16.85 27.11
C THR A 46 -7.92 17.70 25.99
N LEU A 47 -8.22 17.36 24.73
CA LEU A 47 -7.83 18.18 23.58
C LEU A 47 -8.51 19.56 23.62
N TYR A 48 -9.80 19.62 24.01
CA TYR A 48 -10.51 20.88 24.18
C TYR A 48 -9.82 21.74 25.23
N GLU A 49 -9.56 21.18 26.42
CA GLU A 49 -8.89 21.87 27.52
C GLU A 49 -7.53 22.42 27.12
N GLU A 50 -6.75 21.66 26.35
CA GLU A 50 -5.47 22.12 25.80
C GLU A 50 -5.64 23.32 24.85
N LYS A 51 -6.61 23.23 23.93
CA LYS A 51 -6.85 24.27 22.92
C LYS A 51 -7.41 25.56 23.48
N VAL A 52 -8.16 25.51 24.59
CA VAL A 52 -8.66 26.70 25.29
C VAL A 52 -7.73 27.21 26.39
N GLY A 53 -6.60 26.53 26.64
CA GLY A 53 -5.60 26.92 27.63
C GLY A 53 -5.97 26.59 29.08
N LEU A 54 -6.91 25.67 29.29
CA LEU A 54 -7.25 25.14 30.62
C LEU A 54 -6.29 24.04 31.06
N ARG A 55 -5.64 23.37 30.11
CA ARG A 55 -4.63 22.34 30.35
C ARG A 55 -3.36 22.66 29.58
N GLN A 56 -2.21 22.49 30.21
CA GLN A 56 -0.95 22.50 29.47
C GLN A 56 -0.73 21.15 28.81
N ARG A 57 -0.32 21.19 27.53
CA ARG A 57 0.10 19.98 26.82
C ARG A 57 1.37 19.45 27.47
N GLU A 58 1.39 18.15 27.74
CA GLU A 58 2.60 17.50 28.25
C GLU A 58 3.75 17.67 27.24
N PRO A 59 4.97 17.96 27.71
CA PRO A 59 6.12 18.08 26.84
C PRO A 59 6.35 16.77 26.08
N ALA A 60 6.85 16.90 24.85
CA ALA A 60 7.23 15.75 24.04
C ALA A 60 8.26 14.91 24.81
N GLY A 61 7.91 13.66 25.14
CA GLY A 61 8.85 12.74 25.78
C GLY A 61 9.93 12.25 24.80
N PHE A 62 10.94 11.57 25.32
CA PHE A 62 12.07 11.03 24.55
C PHE A 62 11.66 10.26 23.28
N ALA A 63 10.54 9.52 23.31
CA ALA A 63 10.05 8.81 22.12
C ALA A 63 9.66 9.75 20.97
N ALA A 64 9.07 10.91 21.27
CA ALA A 64 8.71 11.91 20.28
C ALA A 64 9.95 12.66 19.76
N GLU A 65 10.94 12.93 20.62
CA GLU A 65 12.22 13.52 20.21
C GLU A 65 12.98 12.59 19.24
N MET A 66 13.05 11.29 19.55
CA MET A 66 13.61 10.29 18.64
C MET A 66 12.81 10.17 17.34
N GLY A 67 11.49 10.36 17.41
CA GLY A 67 10.61 10.51 16.23
C GLY A 67 11.09 11.63 15.31
N HIS A 68 11.19 12.84 15.85
CA HIS A 68 11.63 14.03 15.12
C HIS A 68 13.03 13.85 14.51
N PHE A 69 13.96 13.24 15.25
CA PHE A 69 15.32 13.00 14.77
C PHE A 69 15.38 11.98 13.61
N LEU A 70 14.56 10.92 13.66
CA LEU A 70 14.56 9.85 12.67
C LEU A 70 13.68 10.15 11.44
N GLU A 71 12.82 11.15 11.51
CA GLU A 71 11.93 11.57 10.42
C GLU A 71 12.65 11.79 9.09
N PRO A 72 13.70 12.64 8.98
CA PRO A 72 14.40 12.84 7.70
C PRO A 72 15.01 11.56 7.16
N LYS A 73 15.47 10.66 8.05
CA LYS A 73 16.00 9.36 7.65
C LYS A 73 14.89 8.46 7.08
N ALA A 74 13.73 8.35 7.75
CA ALA A 74 12.60 7.56 7.28
C ALA A 74 12.05 8.03 5.92
N LEU A 75 12.04 9.35 5.68
CA LEU A 75 11.67 9.92 4.40
C LEU A 75 12.73 9.65 3.32
N SER A 76 14.02 9.88 3.63
CA SER A 76 15.10 9.60 2.67
C SER A 76 15.19 8.12 2.27
N GLU A 77 14.92 7.18 3.18
CA GLU A 77 14.86 5.75 2.84
C GLU A 77 13.71 5.44 1.88
N PHE A 78 12.51 5.99 2.13
CA PHE A 78 11.39 5.85 1.20
C PHE A 78 11.75 6.41 -0.18
N ILE A 79 12.35 7.60 -0.23
CA ILE A 79 12.74 8.25 -1.49
C ILE A 79 13.87 7.47 -2.17
N ARG A 80 14.78 6.83 -1.43
CA ARG A 80 15.82 5.99 -2.02
C ARG A 80 15.22 4.73 -2.64
N ASP A 81 14.25 4.13 -1.97
CA ASP A 81 13.63 2.88 -2.42
C ASP A 81 12.60 3.10 -3.54
N PHE A 82 11.98 4.28 -3.63
CA PHE A 82 10.90 4.54 -4.59
C PHE A 82 11.12 5.73 -5.54
N GLY A 83 12.00 6.68 -5.20
CA GLY A 83 12.11 8.01 -5.83
C GLY A 83 12.46 8.04 -7.32
N GLY A 84 12.63 6.88 -7.93
CA GLY A 84 12.74 6.67 -9.37
C GLY A 84 14.02 7.24 -9.99
N PRO A 85 14.25 6.95 -11.28
CA PRO A 85 15.21 7.70 -12.09
C PRO A 85 14.74 9.15 -12.25
N VAL A 86 15.59 10.11 -11.94
CA VAL A 86 15.32 11.53 -12.20
C VAL A 86 15.46 11.76 -13.69
N PHE A 87 14.58 12.56 -14.30
CA PHE A 87 14.85 13.12 -15.62
C PHE A 87 15.23 14.60 -15.40
N ASP A 88 16.45 14.99 -15.71
CA ASP A 88 16.96 16.36 -15.49
C ASP A 88 16.73 17.29 -16.70
N GLY A 89 15.85 16.90 -17.63
CA GLY A 89 15.64 17.62 -18.88
C GLY A 89 16.75 17.40 -19.93
N PHE A 90 17.85 16.69 -19.60
CA PHE A 90 18.90 16.27 -20.53
C PHE A 90 19.08 14.75 -20.60
N GLY A 91 18.49 13.99 -19.68
CA GLY A 91 18.47 12.53 -19.69
C GLY A 91 18.00 11.93 -18.37
N ILE A 92 18.10 10.60 -18.24
CA ILE A 92 17.90 9.89 -16.97
C ILE A 92 19.12 10.16 -16.09
N VAL A 93 18.98 11.03 -15.08
CA VAL A 93 19.93 11.16 -13.98
C VAL A 93 19.58 10.12 -12.93
N GLY A 94 20.47 9.14 -12.79
CA GLY A 94 20.29 8.01 -11.87
C GLY A 94 20.66 6.66 -12.48
N ALA A 95 20.98 6.59 -13.77
CA ALA A 95 21.83 5.52 -14.28
C ALA A 95 23.28 5.96 -14.08
N ASP A 96 24.03 5.24 -13.24
CA ASP A 96 25.48 5.37 -13.15
C ASP A 96 26.12 5.20 -14.53
N VAL A 97 26.34 6.29 -15.25
CA VAL A 97 27.22 6.30 -16.42
C VAL A 97 28.64 6.50 -15.89
N GLN A 98 29.34 5.39 -15.67
CA GLN A 98 30.79 5.39 -15.54
C GLN A 98 31.41 5.93 -16.84
N LYS A 99 31.70 7.22 -16.86
CA LYS A 99 32.73 7.80 -17.73
C LYS A 99 33.51 8.82 -16.92
N ASP A 100 34.80 8.53 -16.77
CA ASP A 100 35.84 9.52 -16.44
C ASP A 100 35.89 10.05 -15.00
N GLY A 101 35.67 9.17 -14.00
CA GLY A 101 36.34 9.30 -12.70
C GLY A 101 35.93 10.46 -11.78
N VAL A 102 34.76 11.09 -11.99
CA VAL A 102 34.18 12.06 -11.06
C VAL A 102 32.75 11.65 -10.70
N GLN A 103 32.57 11.10 -9.50
CA GLN A 103 31.29 10.60 -9.00
C GLN A 103 30.55 11.70 -8.23
N PHE A 104 29.67 12.44 -8.92
CA PHE A 104 28.68 13.31 -8.25
C PHE A 104 27.34 13.21 -8.96
N SER A 105 26.57 12.18 -8.63
CA SER A 105 25.10 12.26 -8.69
C SER A 105 24.60 11.86 -7.31
N SER A 106 24.39 12.83 -6.43
CA SER A 106 23.67 12.58 -5.17
C SER A 106 22.25 12.16 -5.54
N SER A 107 21.84 10.96 -5.14
CA SER A 107 20.48 10.47 -5.37
C SER A 107 19.46 11.52 -4.89
N ILE A 108 18.25 11.59 -5.47
CA ILE A 108 17.21 12.54 -4.98
C ILE A 108 17.04 12.43 -3.47
N ALA A 109 17.16 11.23 -2.92
CA ALA A 109 17.10 10.97 -1.49
C ALA A 109 18.15 11.77 -0.71
N ASP A 110 19.39 11.85 -1.21
CA ASP A 110 20.48 12.58 -0.55
C ASP A 110 20.30 14.10 -0.70
N GLN A 111 19.82 14.56 -1.86
CA GLN A 111 19.47 15.98 -2.06
C GLN A 111 18.34 16.41 -1.13
N PHE A 112 17.28 15.60 -1.03
CA PHE A 112 16.18 15.78 -0.11
C PHE A 112 16.67 15.81 1.34
N PHE A 113 17.46 14.80 1.74
CA PHE A 113 17.99 14.69 3.10
C PHE A 113 18.84 15.91 3.46
N ARG A 114 19.73 16.34 2.57
CA ARG A 114 20.55 17.54 2.77
C ARG A 114 19.68 18.79 2.90
N GLY A 115 18.70 18.98 2.02
CA GLY A 115 17.76 20.10 2.08
C GLY A 115 16.99 20.14 3.40
N PHE A 116 16.46 18.99 3.83
CA PHE A 116 15.77 18.85 5.10
C PHE A 116 16.67 19.25 6.28
N MET A 117 17.87 18.69 6.35
CA MET A 117 18.82 18.99 7.43
C MET A 117 19.24 20.45 7.46
N LEU A 118 19.44 21.08 6.29
CA LEU A 118 19.74 22.50 6.22
C LEU A 118 18.56 23.36 6.70
N CYS A 119 17.31 22.99 6.40
CA CYS A 119 16.16 23.72 6.94
C CYS A 119 16.05 23.55 8.47
N GLU A 120 16.28 22.34 9.00
CA GLU A 120 16.29 22.10 10.45
C GLU A 120 17.38 22.90 11.18
N LEU A 121 18.58 23.00 10.59
CA LEU A 121 19.66 23.82 11.12
C LEU A 121 19.31 25.32 11.08
N ASP A 122 18.69 25.79 10.00
CA ASP A 122 18.26 27.20 9.88
C ASP A 122 17.13 27.56 10.87
N ARG A 123 16.32 26.57 11.26
CA ARG A 123 15.24 26.73 12.25
C ARG A 123 15.75 26.99 13.67
N VAL A 124 16.97 26.55 14.00
CA VAL A 124 17.50 26.65 15.37
C VAL A 124 17.51 28.12 15.83
N GLY A 125 16.77 28.41 16.90
CA GLY A 125 16.66 29.76 17.48
C GLY A 125 15.71 30.71 16.74
N LYS A 126 15.02 30.26 15.68
CA LYS A 126 14.04 31.08 14.95
C LYS A 126 12.62 30.65 15.26
N LYS A 127 11.73 31.64 15.45
CA LYS A 127 10.28 31.40 15.56
C LYS A 127 9.63 31.16 14.20
N THR A 128 10.22 31.71 13.14
CA THR A 128 9.73 31.60 11.78
C THR A 128 10.76 30.98 10.87
N LEU A 129 10.31 30.17 9.91
CA LEU A 129 11.15 29.44 8.99
C LEU A 129 10.67 29.64 7.55
N ASP A 130 11.61 29.84 6.62
CA ASP A 130 11.32 29.77 5.19
C ASP A 130 12.06 28.57 4.60
N CYS A 131 11.35 27.45 4.45
CA CYS A 131 11.96 26.23 3.89
C CYS A 131 12.06 26.23 2.36
N ARG A 132 11.54 27.23 1.64
CA ARG A 132 11.55 27.26 0.17
C ARG A 132 12.95 27.10 -0.43
N PRO A 133 14.00 27.80 0.07
CA PRO A 133 15.34 27.69 -0.50
C PRO A 133 15.97 26.29 -0.35
N PHE A 134 15.49 25.49 0.61
CA PHE A 134 16.03 24.17 0.91
C PHE A 134 15.26 23.03 0.24
N ASN A 135 14.08 23.31 -0.32
CA ASN A 135 13.26 22.34 -1.04
C ASN A 135 13.62 22.34 -2.53
N THR A 136 14.71 21.66 -2.90
CA THR A 136 15.20 21.59 -4.29
C THR A 136 14.70 20.39 -5.08
N THR A 137 14.06 19.42 -4.42
CA THR A 137 13.52 18.20 -5.04
C THR A 137 11.99 18.26 -5.14
N PRO A 138 11.34 17.37 -5.92
CA PRO A 138 9.88 17.24 -5.94
C PRO A 138 9.26 16.83 -4.60
N PHE A 139 10.08 16.30 -3.68
CA PHE A 139 9.67 15.90 -2.34
C PHE A 139 9.77 17.10 -1.40
N ARG A 140 8.62 17.69 -1.08
CA ARG A 140 8.50 18.91 -0.29
C ARG A 140 8.32 18.59 1.19
N HIS A 141 9.22 19.06 2.05
CA HIS A 141 9.11 18.95 3.51
C HIS A 141 8.66 20.27 4.14
N HIS A 142 8.25 20.23 5.41
CA HIS A 142 7.81 21.41 6.17
C HIS A 142 6.66 22.16 5.49
N THR A 143 5.67 21.39 5.03
CA THR A 143 4.49 21.90 4.36
C THR A 143 3.29 21.90 5.31
N GLU A 144 2.31 22.73 5.00
CA GLU A 144 1.01 22.68 5.65
C GLU A 144 -0.12 22.86 4.63
N ALA A 145 -1.30 22.37 5.01
CA ALA A 145 -2.57 22.68 4.37
C ALA A 145 -3.53 23.22 5.45
N LEU A 146 -4.17 24.35 5.17
CA LEU A 146 -5.04 25.06 6.11
C LEU A 146 -6.49 25.11 5.63
N THR A 147 -7.41 25.05 6.60
CA THR A 147 -8.80 25.49 6.46
C THR A 147 -9.16 26.43 7.61
N GLU A 148 -10.43 26.85 7.68
CA GLU A 148 -10.90 27.64 8.81
C GLU A 148 -10.71 26.88 10.14
N PHE A 149 -11.03 25.59 10.16
CA PHE A 149 -11.06 24.77 11.38
C PHE A 149 -9.89 23.79 11.50
N GLY A 150 -9.21 23.48 10.40
CA GLY A 150 -8.27 22.36 10.30
C GLY A 150 -6.87 22.76 9.83
N VAL A 151 -5.88 22.02 10.29
CA VAL A 151 -4.50 22.11 9.79
C VAL A 151 -3.91 20.71 9.63
N ALA A 152 -3.21 20.48 8.53
CA ALA A 152 -2.41 19.29 8.32
C ALA A 152 -0.97 19.70 8.04
N HIS A 153 -0.03 19.00 8.68
CA HIS A 153 1.39 19.05 8.34
C HIS A 153 1.73 17.65 7.87
N ALA A 154 2.00 17.48 6.59
CA ALA A 154 2.54 16.25 6.07
C ALA A 154 4.07 16.31 6.20
N ASP A 155 4.69 15.22 6.64
CA ASP A 155 6.15 15.15 6.79
C ASP A 155 6.83 15.35 5.43
N CYS A 156 6.23 14.79 4.37
CA CYS A 156 6.61 15.08 3.00
C CYS A 156 5.42 15.03 2.03
N VAL A 157 5.47 15.89 1.01
CA VAL A 157 4.53 15.93 -0.12
C VAL A 157 5.33 15.74 -1.41
N TYR A 158 5.01 14.73 -2.19
CA TYR A 158 5.48 14.65 -3.56
C TYR A 158 4.64 15.59 -4.43
N ASP A 159 5.27 16.65 -4.93
CA ASP A 159 4.68 17.61 -5.86
C ASP A 159 5.18 17.32 -7.28
N ALA A 160 4.27 16.82 -8.13
CA ALA A 160 4.56 16.50 -9.53
C ALA A 160 4.71 17.75 -10.42
N SER A 161 4.34 18.94 -9.94
CA SER A 161 4.26 20.17 -10.75
C SER A 161 5.59 20.60 -11.40
N PRO A 162 6.75 20.57 -10.70
CA PRO A 162 8.04 20.91 -11.30
C PRO A 162 8.46 19.94 -12.42
N PHE A 163 8.01 18.68 -12.36
CA PHE A 163 8.33 17.65 -13.35
C PHE A 163 7.42 17.73 -14.57
N LEU A 164 6.11 17.92 -14.37
CA LEU A 164 5.13 17.95 -15.46
C LEU A 164 5.34 19.14 -16.42
N GLN A 165 5.97 20.23 -15.97
CA GLN A 165 6.32 21.36 -16.84
C GLN A 165 7.43 21.04 -17.87
N HIS A 166 8.30 20.06 -17.60
CA HIS A 166 9.40 19.69 -18.50
C HIS A 166 9.10 18.43 -19.33
N VAL A 167 8.03 17.70 -19.02
CA VAL A 167 7.69 16.41 -19.68
C VAL A 167 6.52 16.54 -20.66
N VAL A 168 6.24 17.76 -21.14
CA VAL A 168 5.19 18.02 -22.14
C VAL A 168 5.46 17.35 -23.50
N GLU A 169 6.66 16.79 -23.74
CA GLU A 169 7.02 16.17 -25.03
C GLU A 169 7.27 14.66 -25.01
N MET A 170 7.23 13.98 -23.85
CA MET A 170 7.36 12.52 -23.85
C MET A 170 5.99 11.86 -23.80
N GLU A 171 5.63 11.19 -24.91
CA GLU A 171 4.41 10.39 -25.05
C GLU A 171 4.10 9.60 -23.78
N LYS A 172 2.82 9.60 -23.40
CA LYS A 172 2.22 8.76 -22.35
C LYS A 172 2.40 7.27 -22.65
N LYS A 173 3.62 6.76 -22.61
CA LYS A 173 3.86 5.32 -22.57
C LYS A 173 3.46 4.84 -21.17
N GLU A 174 2.39 4.06 -21.13
CA GLU A 174 1.86 3.44 -19.92
C GLU A 174 2.99 2.71 -19.17
N GLY A 175 3.18 3.04 -17.88
CA GLY A 175 4.13 2.37 -17.00
C GLY A 175 5.41 3.14 -16.65
N LEU A 176 5.79 4.21 -17.36
CA LEU A 176 7.00 4.99 -17.06
C LEU A 176 6.96 5.76 -15.73
N TRP A 177 5.76 6.05 -15.23
CA TRP A 177 5.55 6.83 -14.00
C TRP A 177 5.32 5.95 -12.76
N GLN A 178 5.41 4.63 -12.90
CA GLN A 178 5.14 3.70 -11.82
C GLN A 178 6.40 2.96 -11.41
N TYR A 179 6.76 3.08 -10.13
CA TYR A 179 7.88 2.35 -9.55
C TYR A 179 7.39 1.26 -8.60
N LYS A 180 7.96 0.05 -8.72
CA LYS A 180 7.60 -1.11 -7.89
C LYS A 180 8.78 -1.57 -7.05
N ALA A 181 8.62 -1.51 -5.73
CA ALA A 181 9.57 -2.05 -4.77
C ALA A 181 8.84 -2.43 -3.47
N HIS A 182 9.41 -3.35 -2.69
CA HIS A 182 8.87 -3.79 -1.38
C HIS A 182 7.39 -4.22 -1.40
N GLY A 183 6.91 -4.75 -2.53
CA GLY A 183 5.49 -5.14 -2.70
C GLY A 183 4.53 -3.97 -2.89
N LEU A 184 5.02 -2.74 -3.08
CA LEU A 184 4.24 -1.55 -3.37
C LEU A 184 4.44 -1.05 -4.79
N THR A 185 3.47 -0.30 -5.29
CA THR A 185 3.56 0.48 -6.53
C THR A 185 3.30 1.95 -6.21
N VAL A 186 4.28 2.80 -6.52
CA VAL A 186 4.22 4.27 -6.41
C VAL A 186 3.98 4.86 -7.78
N ASP A 187 2.98 5.75 -7.88
CA ASP A 187 2.61 6.43 -9.11
C ASP A 187 3.01 7.90 -9.01
N PHE A 188 4.05 8.28 -9.75
CA PHE A 188 4.63 9.62 -9.80
C PHE A 188 3.89 10.56 -10.77
N SER A 189 2.87 10.09 -11.48
CA SER A 189 2.05 10.96 -12.34
C SER A 189 1.10 11.87 -11.54
N LYS A 190 0.92 11.57 -10.25
CA LYS A 190 0.03 12.28 -9.36
C LYS A 190 0.73 12.64 -8.05
N PRO A 191 0.31 13.73 -7.40
CA PRO A 191 0.80 14.06 -6.09
C PRO A 191 0.36 13.06 -5.03
N PHE A 192 1.20 12.86 -4.02
CA PHE A 192 0.91 12.02 -2.86
C PHE A 192 1.63 12.52 -1.60
N LEU A 193 1.18 12.06 -0.44
CA LEU A 193 1.82 12.36 0.85
C LEU A 193 2.72 11.20 1.30
N ILE A 194 3.72 11.51 2.12
CA ILE A 194 4.47 10.53 2.89
C ILE A 194 4.43 10.97 4.35
N GLU A 195 3.93 10.10 5.22
CA GLU A 195 3.99 10.23 6.68
C GLU A 195 5.08 9.30 7.20
N ALA A 196 6.06 9.86 7.88
CA ALA A 196 7.15 9.14 8.50
C ALA A 196 6.87 8.89 9.98
N LYS A 197 7.00 7.63 10.39
CA LYS A 197 6.92 7.22 11.79
C LYS A 197 8.20 6.52 12.19
N SER A 198 8.56 6.66 13.46
CA SER A 198 9.48 5.74 14.11
C SER A 198 8.80 5.05 15.27
N ALA A 199 9.18 3.80 15.52
CA ALA A 199 8.59 3.00 16.58
C ALA A 199 9.63 2.11 17.26
N ARG A 200 9.32 1.71 18.50
CA ARG A 200 10.04 0.65 19.20
C ARG A 200 9.42 -0.70 18.86
N TYR A 201 10.19 -1.77 19.00
CA TYR A 201 9.75 -3.15 18.80
C TYR A 201 8.40 -3.47 19.45
N TRP A 202 8.23 -3.10 20.73
CA TRP A 202 6.99 -3.33 21.47
C TRP A 202 5.78 -2.56 20.95
N THR A 203 6.00 -1.39 20.35
CA THR A 203 4.95 -0.59 19.71
C THR A 203 4.50 -1.23 18.40
N VAL A 204 5.44 -1.80 17.64
CA VAL A 204 5.12 -2.60 16.45
C VAL A 204 4.25 -3.80 16.83
N LYS A 205 4.66 -4.54 17.86
CA LYS A 205 3.95 -5.72 18.37
C LYS A 205 2.67 -5.42 19.16
N ALA A 206 2.28 -4.17 19.36
CA ALA A 206 1.09 -3.82 20.13
C ALA A 206 -0.19 -4.47 19.57
N ARG A 207 -0.19 -4.83 18.28
CA ARG A 207 -1.30 -5.48 17.57
C ARG A 207 -1.77 -6.78 18.23
N SER A 208 -0.86 -7.55 18.83
CA SER A 208 -1.20 -8.81 19.51
C SER A 208 -2.04 -8.61 20.77
N ARG A 209 -1.99 -7.43 21.37
CA ARG A 209 -2.80 -7.05 22.54
C ARG A 209 -4.00 -6.19 22.15
N ASP A 210 -3.85 -5.43 21.07
CA ASP A 210 -4.83 -4.46 20.60
C ASP A 210 -4.71 -4.31 19.08
N ARG A 211 -5.66 -4.92 18.36
CA ARG A 211 -5.67 -4.96 16.89
C ARG A 211 -5.66 -3.58 16.23
N PHE A 212 -5.97 -2.50 16.95
CA PHE A 212 -5.99 -1.13 16.42
C PHE A 212 -4.72 -0.33 16.71
N ALA A 213 -3.83 -0.79 17.60
CA ALA A 213 -2.72 0.01 18.12
C ALA A 213 -1.33 -0.33 17.53
N GLY A 214 -1.17 -1.51 16.93
CA GLY A 214 0.11 -1.97 16.35
C GLY A 214 0.11 -2.10 14.83
N TYR A 215 1.26 -2.54 14.30
CA TYR A 215 1.48 -2.68 12.87
C TYR A 215 1.42 -4.15 12.46
N ASP A 216 0.91 -4.40 11.27
CA ASP A 216 1.00 -5.67 10.56
C ASP A 216 2.01 -5.51 9.43
N LEU A 217 3.12 -6.23 9.52
CA LEU A 217 4.25 -6.06 8.62
C LEU A 217 4.06 -6.75 7.27
N ASP A 218 3.10 -7.67 7.18
CA ASP A 218 2.81 -8.48 6.01
C ASP A 218 1.81 -7.76 5.09
N LEU A 219 0.84 -7.06 5.67
CA LEU A 219 -0.07 -6.20 4.93
C LEU A 219 0.65 -4.96 4.38
N LYS A 220 0.30 -4.54 3.17
CA LYS A 220 0.85 -3.35 2.49
C LYS A 220 -0.15 -2.21 2.31
N GLU A 221 -1.37 -2.41 2.77
CA GLU A 221 -2.45 -1.43 2.74
C GLU A 221 -2.78 -0.93 4.15
N TRP A 222 -3.74 -0.01 4.25
CA TRP A 222 -4.09 0.70 5.48
C TRP A 222 -4.50 -0.21 6.66
N GLN A 223 -4.91 -1.45 6.41
CA GLN A 223 -5.21 -2.45 7.44
C GLN A 223 -3.99 -2.82 8.29
N GLY A 224 -2.79 -2.65 7.73
CA GLY A 224 -1.53 -2.98 8.39
C GLY A 224 -0.93 -1.88 9.27
N ILE A 225 -1.60 -0.74 9.39
CA ILE A 225 -1.15 0.35 10.26
C ILE A 225 -2.14 0.57 11.42
N PRO A 226 -1.66 1.15 12.55
CA PRO A 226 -2.54 1.57 13.63
C PRO A 226 -3.64 2.51 13.13
N LEU A 227 -4.85 2.32 13.66
CA LEU A 227 -6.03 3.03 13.21
C LEU A 227 -5.92 4.56 13.42
N LYS A 228 -5.22 4.99 14.49
CA LYS A 228 -4.90 6.41 14.68
C LYS A 228 -4.10 7.01 13.51
N HIS A 229 -3.18 6.26 12.92
CA HIS A 229 -2.39 6.72 11.77
C HIS A 229 -3.22 6.72 10.49
N TYR A 230 -4.12 5.75 10.34
CA TYR A 230 -5.07 5.74 9.22
C TYR A 230 -5.92 7.02 9.19
N PHE A 231 -6.57 7.37 10.30
CA PHE A 231 -7.42 8.57 10.35
C PHE A 231 -6.61 9.87 10.27
N GLN A 232 -5.40 9.92 10.85
CA GLN A 232 -4.47 11.04 10.64
C GLN A 232 -4.21 11.26 9.14
N LEU A 233 -3.85 10.20 8.42
CA LEU A 233 -3.57 10.23 6.98
C LEU A 233 -4.81 10.58 6.14
N GLN A 234 -5.99 10.04 6.48
CA GLN A 234 -7.23 10.42 5.79
C GLN A 234 -7.50 11.92 5.90
N TYR A 235 -7.34 12.48 7.10
CA TYR A 235 -7.51 13.92 7.32
C TYR A 235 -6.46 14.76 6.58
N GLN A 236 -5.18 14.37 6.60
CA GLN A 236 -4.13 15.03 5.81
C GLN A 236 -4.48 15.02 4.32
N MET A 237 -4.84 13.85 3.76
CA MET A 237 -5.20 13.73 2.36
C MET A 237 -6.40 14.60 1.97
N ALA A 238 -7.37 14.76 2.88
CA ALA A 238 -8.52 15.64 2.66
C ALA A 238 -8.12 17.12 2.59
N LEU A 239 -7.21 17.57 3.45
CA LEU A 239 -6.79 18.98 3.47
C LEU A 239 -5.84 19.35 2.33
N TYR A 240 -4.94 18.44 1.95
CA TYR A 240 -4.02 18.64 0.82
C TYR A 240 -4.67 18.40 -0.55
N ASP A 241 -5.88 17.83 -0.59
CA ASP A 241 -6.57 17.39 -1.80
C ASP A 241 -5.75 16.38 -2.64
N VAL A 242 -5.36 15.28 -1.99
CA VAL A 242 -4.64 14.17 -2.63
C VAL A 242 -5.35 12.84 -2.40
N ASP A 243 -5.17 11.89 -3.33
CA ASP A 243 -5.87 10.61 -3.29
C ASP A 243 -5.04 9.46 -2.68
N VAL A 244 -3.74 9.67 -2.50
CA VAL A 244 -2.82 8.64 -2.00
C VAL A 244 -1.86 9.24 -0.98
N ALA A 245 -1.62 8.48 0.08
CA ALA A 245 -0.55 8.70 1.02
C ALA A 245 0.21 7.40 1.26
N TYR A 246 1.47 7.52 1.66
CA TYR A 246 2.31 6.42 2.08
C TYR A 246 2.71 6.61 3.54
N LEU A 247 2.72 5.53 4.31
CA LEU A 247 3.31 5.53 5.65
C LEU A 247 4.67 4.85 5.56
N SER A 248 5.73 5.57 5.94
CA SER A 248 7.09 5.06 6.10
C SER A 248 7.38 4.84 7.57
N LEU A 249 7.76 3.62 7.94
CA LEU A 249 8.15 3.27 9.30
C LEU A 249 9.61 2.87 9.34
N ILE A 250 10.37 3.49 10.24
CA ILE A 250 11.63 2.93 10.74
C ILE A 250 11.41 2.40 12.16
N PHE A 251 11.79 1.16 12.41
CA PHE A 251 11.79 0.60 13.76
C PHE A 251 13.04 -0.22 14.02
N ASP A 252 13.39 -0.33 15.30
CA ASP A 252 14.52 -1.12 15.79
C ASP A 252 15.86 -0.82 15.06
N THR A 253 16.11 0.47 14.82
CA THR A 253 17.34 1.06 14.24
C THR A 253 17.70 0.74 12.78
N SER A 254 17.12 -0.28 12.15
CA SER A 254 17.44 -0.62 10.75
C SER A 254 16.27 -1.18 9.93
N GLU A 255 15.17 -1.61 10.55
CA GLU A 255 14.05 -2.15 9.80
C GLU A 255 13.17 -1.05 9.24
N LYS A 256 12.87 -1.15 7.94
CA LYS A 256 11.97 -0.25 7.22
C LYS A 256 10.77 -0.99 6.65
N ARG A 257 9.60 -0.37 6.77
CA ARG A 257 8.32 -0.89 6.25
C ARG A 257 7.48 0.25 5.69
N TYR A 258 6.69 -0.10 4.68
CA TYR A 258 5.91 0.85 3.90
C TYR A 258 4.49 0.35 3.69
N TRP A 259 3.53 1.26 3.77
CA TRP A 259 2.11 0.99 3.46
C TRP A 259 1.57 2.06 2.52
N LYS A 260 0.63 1.66 1.65
CA LYS A 260 -0.12 2.56 0.78
C LYS A 260 -1.52 2.76 1.33
N ILE A 261 -1.92 4.01 1.46
CA ILE A 261 -3.24 4.43 1.95
C ILE A 261 -3.91 5.19 0.81
N LYS A 262 -5.12 4.77 0.45
CA LYS A 262 -5.97 5.48 -0.52
C LYS A 262 -6.97 6.36 0.21
N ALA A 263 -7.30 7.50 -0.37
CA ALA A 263 -8.34 8.39 0.13
C ALA A 263 -9.69 7.66 0.19
N ASN A 264 -10.38 7.79 1.32
CA ASN A 264 -11.75 7.36 1.50
C ASN A 264 -12.60 8.62 1.73
N LYS A 265 -13.28 9.09 0.68
CA LYS A 265 -14.03 10.35 0.70
C LYS A 265 -15.13 10.37 1.77
N LYS A 266 -15.71 9.22 2.11
CA LYS A 266 -16.69 9.11 3.19
C LYS A 266 -16.05 9.41 4.53
N HIS A 267 -14.95 8.73 4.87
CA HIS A 267 -14.26 8.97 6.14
C HIS A 267 -13.72 10.39 6.20
N GLN A 268 -13.15 10.89 5.10
CA GLN A 268 -12.66 12.26 5.03
C GLN A 268 -13.75 13.29 5.37
N ALA A 269 -14.96 13.12 4.82
CA ALA A 269 -16.09 14.01 5.14
C ALA A 269 -16.45 13.96 6.63
N GLU A 270 -16.54 12.76 7.22
CA GLU A 270 -16.83 12.58 8.65
C GLU A 270 -15.74 13.21 9.55
N LEU A 271 -14.46 13.05 9.19
CA LEU A 271 -13.34 13.63 9.94
C LEU A 271 -13.33 15.17 9.84
N LEU A 272 -13.68 15.75 8.68
CA LEU A 272 -13.77 17.19 8.51
C LEU A 272 -14.95 17.77 9.31
N GLU A 273 -16.10 17.09 9.32
CA GLU A 273 -17.24 17.47 10.16
C GLU A 273 -16.87 17.43 11.64
N LEU A 274 -16.20 16.36 12.09
CA LEU A 274 -15.72 16.20 13.45
C LEU A 274 -14.78 17.34 13.88
N ALA A 275 -13.80 17.66 13.03
CA ALA A 275 -12.88 18.76 13.27
C ALA A 275 -13.58 20.13 13.32
N SER A 276 -14.59 20.34 12.46
CA SER A 276 -15.41 21.56 12.45
C SER A 276 -16.23 21.72 13.74
N LEU A 277 -16.87 20.63 14.21
CA LEU A 277 -17.60 20.63 15.48
C LEU A 277 -16.69 20.92 16.67
N MET A 278 -15.51 20.31 16.71
CA MET A 278 -14.52 20.55 17.74
C MET A 278 -14.01 21.99 17.71
N HIS A 279 -13.72 22.53 16.53
CA HIS A 279 -13.33 23.93 16.37
C HIS A 279 -14.42 24.90 16.83
N ARG A 280 -15.69 24.60 16.56
CA ARG A 280 -16.83 25.37 17.08
C ARG A 280 -16.89 25.33 18.61
N ALA A 281 -16.69 24.16 19.22
CA ALA A 281 -16.61 24.01 20.67
C ALA A 281 -15.51 24.91 21.28
N ILE A 282 -14.32 24.90 20.68
CA ILE A 282 -13.19 25.76 21.07
C ILE A 282 -13.55 27.25 20.94
N LYS A 283 -14.10 27.68 19.80
CA LYS A 283 -14.52 29.08 19.56
C LYS A 283 -15.57 29.56 20.56
N LEU A 284 -16.53 28.70 20.90
CA LEU A 284 -17.61 29.01 21.83
C LEU A 284 -17.22 28.82 23.30
N LYS A 285 -16.04 28.28 23.59
CA LYS A 285 -15.62 27.85 24.94
C LYS A 285 -16.68 26.96 25.60
N GLN A 286 -17.27 26.06 24.83
CA GLN A 286 -18.20 25.05 25.29
C GLN A 286 -17.59 23.68 25.07
N PRO A 287 -17.46 22.84 26.11
CA PRO A 287 -16.86 21.53 25.95
C PRO A 287 -17.68 20.67 24.97
N PRO A 288 -17.03 19.87 24.11
CA PRO A 288 -17.73 18.94 23.24
C PRO A 288 -18.45 17.87 24.08
N ARG A 289 -19.55 17.32 23.56
CA ARG A 289 -20.12 16.07 24.11
C ARG A 289 -19.17 14.91 23.77
N GLU A 290 -19.17 13.86 24.60
CA GLU A 290 -18.21 12.75 24.46
C GLU A 290 -18.25 12.10 23.06
N LEU A 291 -17.05 11.99 22.47
CA LEU A 291 -16.58 11.15 21.35
C LEU A 291 -17.48 11.08 20.11
N ALA A 292 -17.19 11.95 19.13
CA ALA A 292 -17.92 12.05 17.89
C ALA A 292 -17.30 11.15 16.79
N MET A 293 -17.63 9.86 16.86
CA MET A 293 -17.73 8.87 15.78
C MET A 293 -18.25 7.62 16.46
N ASN A 294 -19.33 6.99 15.99
CA ASN A 294 -19.87 5.83 16.72
C ASN A 294 -18.91 4.62 16.60
N ALA A 295 -18.78 3.82 17.66
CA ALA A 295 -17.86 2.67 17.68
C ALA A 295 -18.21 1.61 16.62
N ALA A 296 -19.49 1.49 16.25
CA ALA A 296 -19.97 0.51 15.27
C ALA A 296 -19.42 0.76 13.86
N ASP A 297 -19.39 2.03 13.42
CA ASP A 297 -18.86 2.40 12.12
C ASP A 297 -17.34 2.23 12.05
N ILE A 298 -16.65 2.46 13.18
CA ILE A 298 -15.21 2.21 13.26
C ILE A 298 -14.90 0.71 13.16
N ARG A 299 -15.67 -0.15 13.84
CA ARG A 299 -15.52 -1.62 13.74
C ARG A 299 -15.71 -2.13 12.32
N LYS A 300 -16.64 -1.55 11.55
CA LYS A 300 -16.83 -1.92 10.13
C LYS A 300 -15.60 -1.64 9.28
N LEU A 301 -14.73 -0.72 9.70
CA LEU A 301 -13.52 -0.44 8.94
C LEU A 301 -12.58 -1.64 8.99
N TYR A 302 -12.44 -2.29 10.14
CA TYR A 302 -11.59 -3.47 10.30
C TYR A 302 -12.46 -4.71 10.45
N PRO A 303 -12.87 -5.36 9.33
CA PRO A 303 -13.46 -6.68 9.45
C PRO A 303 -12.49 -7.55 10.25
N GLU A 304 -13.02 -8.20 11.27
CA GLU A 304 -12.28 -9.14 12.11
C GLU A 304 -11.58 -10.12 11.17
N ILE A 305 -10.24 -10.10 11.17
CA ILE A 305 -9.49 -11.08 10.42
C ILE A 305 -9.70 -12.37 11.21
N GLN A 306 -10.64 -13.20 10.76
CA GLN A 306 -10.75 -14.58 11.20
C GLN A 306 -9.53 -15.30 10.63
N GLU A 307 -8.42 -15.20 11.35
CA GLU A 307 -7.20 -15.87 11.01
C GLU A 307 -7.32 -17.35 11.42
N ASP A 308 -7.84 -18.16 10.49
CA ASP A 308 -7.79 -19.64 10.55
C ASP A 308 -6.36 -20.13 10.26
N PHE A 309 -5.39 -19.70 11.06
CA PHE A 309 -4.07 -20.33 11.02
C PHE A 309 -3.64 -20.83 12.40
N THR A 310 -2.96 -21.96 12.37
CA THR A 310 -2.34 -22.57 13.54
C THR A 310 -0.83 -22.34 13.44
N GLU A 311 -0.24 -21.81 14.50
CA GLU A 311 1.22 -21.77 14.62
C GLU A 311 1.74 -23.20 14.87
N LEU A 312 2.45 -23.76 13.90
CA LEU A 312 3.12 -25.05 14.05
C LEU A 312 4.54 -24.83 14.58
N THR A 313 4.96 -25.64 15.55
CA THR A 313 6.31 -25.59 16.13
C THR A 313 6.94 -26.99 16.18
N GLY A 314 8.27 -27.06 16.29
CA GLY A 314 9.01 -28.31 16.46
C GLY A 314 8.81 -29.31 15.31
N ASP A 315 8.42 -30.53 15.65
CA ASP A 315 8.29 -31.64 14.72
C ASP A 315 7.14 -31.44 13.71
N GLU A 316 6.08 -30.74 14.12
CA GLU A 316 4.93 -30.44 13.24
C GLU A 316 5.31 -29.44 12.15
N LEU A 317 6.14 -28.44 12.48
CA LEU A 317 6.70 -27.51 11.51
C LEU A 317 7.61 -28.24 10.52
N THR A 318 8.49 -29.11 11.03
CA THR A 318 9.42 -29.89 10.20
C THR A 318 8.65 -30.76 9.20
N ARG A 319 7.62 -31.46 9.69
CA ARG A 319 6.76 -32.31 8.86
C ARG A 319 5.97 -31.50 7.82
N ALA A 320 5.43 -30.34 8.18
CA ALA A 320 4.72 -29.47 7.25
C ALA A 320 5.64 -28.93 6.14
N VAL A 321 6.89 -28.58 6.49
CA VAL A 321 7.92 -28.17 5.54
C VAL A 321 8.28 -29.31 4.59
N ASP A 322 8.47 -30.53 5.10
CA ASP A 322 8.83 -31.69 4.28
C ASP A 322 7.71 -32.09 3.31
N LEU A 323 6.45 -32.07 3.76
CA LEU A 323 5.30 -32.30 2.90
C LEU A 323 5.18 -31.23 1.80
N SER A 324 5.43 -29.96 2.14
CA SER A 324 5.42 -28.86 1.17
C SER A 324 6.52 -29.02 0.11
N LYS A 325 7.71 -29.46 0.52
CA LYS A 325 8.83 -29.76 -0.40
C LYS A 325 8.50 -30.94 -1.32
N ALA A 326 7.92 -32.01 -0.78
CA ALA A 326 7.52 -33.17 -1.56
C ALA A 326 6.44 -32.82 -2.60
N TYR A 327 5.44 -32.02 -2.21
CA TYR A 327 4.40 -31.54 -3.13
C TYR A 327 5.00 -30.75 -4.29
N ARG A 328 5.90 -29.79 -4.02
CA ARG A 328 6.50 -28.98 -5.08
C ARG A 328 7.32 -29.81 -6.05
N LYS A 329 8.13 -30.74 -5.55
CA LYS A 329 8.87 -31.68 -6.42
C LYS A 329 7.92 -32.48 -7.32
N ALA A 330 6.79 -32.93 -6.79
CA ALA A 330 5.80 -33.65 -7.57
C ALA A 330 5.10 -32.76 -8.61
N ASP A 331 4.74 -31.52 -8.25
CA ASP A 331 4.10 -30.54 -9.15
C ASP A 331 5.05 -30.09 -10.29
N ASP A 332 6.32 -29.85 -9.97
CA ASP A 332 7.34 -29.54 -10.98
C ASP A 332 7.58 -30.72 -11.92
N GLN A 333 7.56 -31.95 -11.38
CA GLN A 333 7.63 -33.17 -12.18
C GLN A 333 6.39 -33.33 -13.06
N GLU A 334 5.19 -33.07 -12.56
CA GLU A 334 3.94 -33.11 -13.34
C GLU A 334 3.99 -32.09 -14.49
N LYS A 335 4.41 -30.86 -14.23
CA LYS A 335 4.60 -29.83 -15.26
C LYS A 335 5.64 -30.25 -16.30
N ALA A 336 6.75 -30.84 -15.88
CA ALA A 336 7.77 -31.33 -16.79
C ALA A 336 7.26 -32.48 -17.68
N TRP A 337 6.51 -33.43 -17.11
CA TRP A 337 5.87 -34.51 -17.87
C TRP A 337 4.81 -33.99 -18.84
N LYS A 338 4.04 -32.98 -18.43
CA LYS A 338 3.04 -32.34 -19.29
C LYS A 338 3.70 -31.64 -20.47
N ARG A 339 4.77 -30.86 -20.24
CA ARG A 339 5.57 -30.26 -21.32
C ARG A 339 6.12 -31.30 -22.28
N LYS A 340 6.75 -32.37 -21.76
CA LYS A 340 7.25 -33.48 -22.61
C LYS A 340 6.16 -34.12 -23.45
N LYS A 341 4.95 -34.27 -22.89
CA LYS A 341 3.80 -34.80 -23.61
C LYS A 341 3.34 -33.85 -24.71
N ASP A 342 3.26 -32.55 -24.42
CA ASP A 342 2.85 -31.52 -25.38
C ASP A 342 3.89 -31.39 -26.51
N ASP A 343 5.19 -31.36 -26.19
CA ASP A 343 6.30 -31.35 -27.17
C ASP A 343 6.25 -32.59 -28.09
N ALA A 344 6.00 -33.78 -27.52
CA ALA A 344 5.85 -35.00 -28.30
C ALA A 344 4.59 -34.96 -29.20
N LEU A 345 3.51 -34.33 -28.74
CA LEU A 345 2.28 -34.17 -29.52
C LEU A 345 2.49 -33.20 -30.68
N ASP A 346 3.21 -32.11 -30.47
CA ASP A 346 3.59 -31.16 -31.52
C ASP A 346 4.51 -31.82 -32.56
N ALA A 347 5.51 -32.59 -32.11
CA ALA A 347 6.40 -33.33 -33.00
C ALA A 347 5.64 -34.35 -33.86
N VAL A 348 4.70 -35.12 -33.26
CA VAL A 348 3.83 -36.04 -34.00
C VAL A 348 2.90 -35.28 -34.95
N SER A 349 2.39 -34.11 -34.55
CA SER A 349 1.52 -33.28 -35.40
C SER A 349 2.24 -32.77 -36.65
N ILE A 350 3.53 -32.40 -36.53
CA ILE A 350 4.38 -32.03 -37.68
C ILE A 350 4.53 -33.21 -38.65
N LEU A 351 4.78 -34.42 -38.13
CA LEU A 351 4.87 -35.63 -38.96
C LEU A 351 3.55 -35.98 -39.65
N MET A 352 2.42 -35.56 -39.07
CA MET A 352 1.07 -35.80 -39.57
C MET A 352 0.50 -34.67 -40.44
N LYS A 353 1.28 -33.63 -40.76
CA LYS A 353 0.83 -32.39 -41.42
C LYS A 353 -0.06 -32.62 -42.64
N ASP A 354 0.32 -33.58 -43.50
CA ASP A 354 -0.39 -33.87 -44.75
C ASP A 354 -1.07 -35.25 -44.74
N GLN A 355 -1.10 -35.95 -43.60
CA GLN A 355 -1.52 -37.34 -43.50
C GLN A 355 -2.60 -37.54 -42.44
N ARG A 356 -3.65 -38.30 -42.76
CA ARG A 356 -4.70 -38.67 -41.80
C ARG A 356 -4.21 -39.66 -40.74
N GLU A 357 -3.27 -40.52 -41.13
CA GLU A 357 -2.72 -41.62 -40.33
C GLU A 357 -1.25 -41.82 -40.66
N ILE A 358 -0.44 -42.16 -39.67
CA ILE A 358 0.93 -42.67 -39.85
C ILE A 358 0.93 -44.15 -39.53
N LYS A 359 1.49 -44.97 -40.44
CA LYS A 359 1.73 -46.41 -40.25
C LYS A 359 3.22 -46.70 -40.43
N GLY A 360 3.73 -47.67 -39.69
CA GLY A 360 5.12 -48.13 -39.82
C GLY A 360 5.23 -49.63 -39.58
N LEU A 361 6.24 -50.25 -40.20
CA LEU A 361 6.61 -51.63 -39.91
C LEU A 361 7.34 -51.65 -38.57
N ILE A 362 6.72 -52.26 -37.57
CA ILE A 362 7.29 -52.39 -36.22
C ILE A 362 7.61 -53.87 -36.02
N THR A 363 8.88 -54.15 -35.68
CA THR A 363 9.32 -55.49 -35.31
C THR A 363 8.75 -55.84 -33.94
N GLY A 364 7.97 -56.92 -33.87
CA GLY A 364 7.44 -57.47 -32.64
C GLY A 364 8.54 -58.12 -31.77
N PRO A 365 8.22 -58.47 -30.52
CA PRO A 365 9.14 -59.20 -29.63
C PRO A 365 9.61 -60.55 -30.19
N ASP A 366 8.89 -61.10 -31.17
CA ASP A 366 9.12 -62.34 -31.90
C ASP A 366 9.96 -62.16 -33.18
N GLY A 367 10.42 -60.94 -33.48
CA GLY A 367 11.25 -60.64 -34.65
C GLY A 367 10.47 -60.46 -35.96
N VAL A 368 9.14 -60.59 -35.95
CA VAL A 368 8.30 -60.42 -37.13
C VAL A 368 7.96 -58.94 -37.32
N GLN A 369 8.14 -58.42 -38.54
CA GLN A 369 7.74 -57.05 -38.88
C GLN A 369 6.27 -56.99 -39.26
N GLU A 370 5.49 -56.21 -38.52
CA GLU A 370 4.08 -55.99 -38.78
C GLU A 370 3.79 -54.51 -39.05
N LEU A 371 2.95 -54.22 -40.06
CA LEU A 371 2.53 -52.86 -40.36
C LEU A 371 1.50 -52.41 -39.32
N LYS A 372 1.89 -51.51 -38.41
CA LYS A 372 1.03 -50.99 -37.34
C LYS A 372 0.75 -49.51 -37.51
N THR A 373 -0.42 -49.08 -37.03
CA THR A 373 -0.79 -47.66 -36.99
C THR A 373 -0.12 -47.01 -35.78
N ILE A 374 0.65 -45.96 -36.02
CA ILE A 374 1.45 -45.25 -35.01
C ILE A 374 0.66 -44.05 -34.46
N ALA A 375 0.01 -43.28 -35.33
CA ALA A 375 -0.79 -42.12 -34.94
C ALA A 375 -1.93 -41.86 -35.96
N ARG A 376 -3.07 -41.36 -35.48
CA ARG A 376 -4.25 -40.99 -36.29
C ARG A 376 -4.87 -39.72 -35.72
N TRP A 377 -5.29 -38.80 -36.59
CA TRP A 377 -6.06 -37.63 -36.15
C TRP A 377 -7.40 -38.08 -35.58
N LYS A 378 -7.65 -37.78 -34.30
CA LYS A 378 -8.93 -38.04 -33.67
C LYS A 378 -9.82 -36.81 -33.83
N SER A 379 -10.83 -36.91 -34.69
CA SER A 379 -11.95 -35.96 -34.71
C SER A 379 -12.64 -36.03 -33.34
N THR A 380 -12.45 -35.01 -32.51
CA THR A 380 -13.32 -34.76 -31.36
C THR A 380 -14.51 -33.97 -31.89
N GLY A 381 -15.69 -34.60 -31.89
CA GLY A 381 -16.89 -34.03 -32.52
C GLY A 381 -17.21 -32.62 -32.04
N GLY A 382 -17.71 -31.80 -32.96
CA GLY A 382 -18.35 -30.53 -32.66
C GLY A 382 -19.58 -30.76 -31.81
N GLY A 383 -19.39 -30.74 -30.49
CA GLY A 383 -20.50 -30.73 -29.55
C GLY A 383 -21.24 -29.40 -29.66
N GLU A 384 -22.56 -29.45 -29.64
CA GLU A 384 -23.38 -28.28 -29.35
C GLU A 384 -22.92 -27.73 -28.00
N ARG A 385 -22.26 -26.57 -28.02
CA ARG A 385 -21.90 -25.86 -26.80
C ARG A 385 -23.02 -24.89 -26.49
N ILE A 386 -23.52 -24.95 -25.27
CA ILE A 386 -24.39 -23.89 -24.75
C ILE A 386 -23.56 -22.60 -24.76
N MET A 387 -24.10 -21.55 -25.38
CA MET A 387 -23.51 -20.22 -25.40
C MET A 387 -23.12 -19.78 -23.98
N GLY A 388 -21.94 -19.17 -23.83
CA GLY A 388 -21.44 -18.72 -22.54
C GLY A 388 -22.44 -17.79 -21.87
N LEU A 389 -22.55 -17.85 -20.53
CA LEU A 389 -23.57 -17.06 -19.82
C LEU A 389 -23.40 -15.55 -20.04
N LYS A 390 -22.17 -15.09 -20.30
CA LYS A 390 -21.86 -13.71 -20.66
C LYS A 390 -22.42 -13.35 -22.04
N ASP A 391 -22.14 -14.18 -23.03
CA ASP A 391 -22.59 -13.99 -24.40
C ASP A 391 -24.13 -14.13 -24.51
N MET A 392 -24.75 -14.99 -23.69
CA MET A 392 -26.22 -15.08 -23.58
C MET A 392 -26.85 -13.83 -22.95
N VAL A 393 -26.17 -13.15 -22.02
CA VAL A 393 -26.71 -11.90 -21.43
C VAL A 393 -26.80 -10.81 -22.49
N GLU A 394 -25.86 -10.78 -23.43
CA GLU A 394 -25.84 -9.81 -24.53
C GLU A 394 -26.81 -10.19 -25.66
N ALA A 395 -26.89 -11.48 -26.00
CA ALA A 395 -27.72 -11.97 -27.11
C ALA A 395 -29.21 -12.14 -26.75
N ASP A 396 -29.53 -12.62 -25.55
CA ASP A 396 -30.91 -12.83 -25.09
C ASP A 396 -31.04 -12.69 -23.55
N PRO A 397 -31.21 -11.46 -23.05
CA PRO A 397 -31.40 -11.19 -21.62
C PRO A 397 -32.62 -11.90 -21.01
N ALA A 398 -33.65 -12.18 -21.81
CA ALA A 398 -34.89 -12.81 -21.34
C ALA A 398 -34.66 -14.30 -21.02
N ALA A 399 -33.87 -15.00 -21.84
CA ALA A 399 -33.44 -16.36 -21.58
C ALA A 399 -32.63 -16.46 -20.27
N VAL A 400 -31.69 -15.54 -20.03
CA VAL A 400 -30.89 -15.54 -18.78
C VAL A 400 -31.78 -15.28 -17.57
N LYS A 401 -32.76 -14.37 -17.67
CA LYS A 401 -33.74 -14.11 -16.60
C LYS A 401 -34.58 -15.36 -16.30
N TYR A 402 -34.99 -16.10 -17.33
CA TYR A 402 -35.69 -17.38 -17.18
C TYR A 402 -34.83 -18.42 -16.46
N LEU A 403 -33.57 -18.60 -16.88
CA LEU A 403 -32.62 -19.55 -16.28
C LEU A 403 -32.35 -19.23 -14.80
N ARG A 404 -32.18 -17.95 -14.45
CA ARG A 404 -32.07 -17.48 -13.05
C ARG A 404 -33.34 -17.77 -12.26
N ARG A 405 -34.51 -17.43 -12.80
CA ARG A 405 -35.81 -17.66 -12.15
C ARG A 405 -36.07 -19.14 -11.87
N LYS A 406 -35.65 -20.02 -12.78
CA LYS A 406 -35.80 -21.48 -12.65
C LYS A 406 -34.66 -22.15 -11.86
N LYS A 407 -33.71 -21.37 -11.31
CA LYS A 407 -32.54 -21.88 -10.57
C LYS A 407 -31.71 -22.91 -11.36
N LEU A 408 -31.67 -22.76 -12.69
CA LEU A 408 -30.92 -23.64 -13.58
C LEU A 408 -29.43 -23.25 -13.69
N ILE A 409 -29.04 -22.14 -13.06
CA ILE A 409 -27.64 -21.70 -12.95
C ILE A 409 -27.16 -22.07 -11.56
N LYS A 410 -26.31 -23.10 -11.48
CA LYS A 410 -25.61 -23.46 -10.24
C LYS A 410 -24.27 -22.73 -10.23
N LYS A 411 -23.99 -21.97 -9.18
CA LYS A 411 -22.60 -21.57 -8.89
C LYS A 411 -21.88 -22.85 -8.43
N ALA A 412 -20.74 -23.14 -9.02
CA ALA A 412 -19.83 -24.12 -8.42
C ALA A 412 -19.45 -23.60 -7.03
N GLU A 413 -19.40 -24.49 -6.04
CA GLU A 413 -18.76 -24.19 -4.77
C GLU A 413 -17.28 -23.87 -5.03
N SER A 414 -16.73 -22.92 -4.28
CA SER A 414 -15.30 -22.65 -4.32
C SER A 414 -14.58 -23.90 -3.84
N ASN A 415 -13.83 -24.54 -4.73
CA ASN A 415 -12.86 -25.54 -4.31
C ASN A 415 -11.63 -24.80 -3.81
N ASP A 416 -11.48 -24.74 -2.49
CA ASP A 416 -10.26 -24.24 -1.87
C ASP A 416 -9.14 -25.25 -2.15
N LYS A 417 -8.15 -24.81 -2.90
CA LYS A 417 -6.92 -25.56 -3.13
C LYS A 417 -5.80 -24.85 -2.37
N PRO A 418 -4.94 -25.58 -1.64
CA PRO A 418 -3.81 -24.98 -0.95
C PRO A 418 -2.87 -24.30 -1.95
N ASP A 419 -2.51 -23.04 -1.67
CA ASP A 419 -1.54 -22.24 -2.43
C ASP A 419 -0.21 -22.22 -1.67
N ILE A 420 0.80 -22.95 -2.16
CA ILE A 420 2.10 -23.08 -1.49
C ILE A 420 3.05 -21.95 -1.90
N LYS A 421 3.26 -20.97 -1.02
CA LYS A 421 4.02 -19.74 -1.32
C LYS A 421 5.53 -19.77 -1.01
N LEU A 422 6.06 -20.84 -0.42
CA LEU A 422 7.45 -20.95 0.05
C LEU A 422 8.49 -20.92 -1.09
N LYS A 423 8.98 -19.76 -1.57
CA LYS A 423 10.09 -19.72 -2.56
C LYS A 423 11.41 -20.18 -1.92
N MET A 424 12.14 -21.06 -2.59
CA MET A 424 13.52 -21.39 -2.22
C MET A 424 14.46 -20.66 -3.17
N GLU A 425 15.50 -20.05 -2.61
CA GLU A 425 16.70 -19.66 -3.35
C GLU A 425 17.56 -20.91 -3.51
N ASP A 426 18.03 -21.16 -4.74
CA ASP A 426 18.91 -22.29 -5.09
C ASP A 426 20.33 -22.11 -4.55
#